data_AF-A0A5J9TWF8-F1
#
_entry.id   AF-A0A5J9TWF8-F1
#
_cell.length_a   1.000
_cell.length_b   1.000
_cell.length_c   1.000
_cell.angle_alpha   90.00
_cell.angle_beta   90.00
_cell.angle_gamma   90.00
#
_symmetry.space_group_name_H-M   'P 1'
#
loop_
_entity.id
_entity.type
_entity.pdbx_description
1 polymer ?
#
loop_
_entity_poly.entity_id
_entity_poly.type
_entity_poly.pdbx_seq_one_letter_code
_entity_poly.pdbx_strand_id
1 'polypeptide(L)'
;MRQVYFLTKGGTEVFADPRRNSLEEAVRLSLAGGLQGVVSEVRAILRQPSAVAEIKEARLSLLTYGQLNNVPEVVYVQHLMGVDGVIVDQVREIAEAVSAFMVAPKLGSEDGREGEKLEKTEALVRTPSFSQREISFLLRLIPQLVQ
;
A
#
# COMPACT_ATOMS: atom_id res chain seq x y z
N MET A 1 7.54 -9.50 21.27
CA MET A 1 6.93 -10.59 20.47
C MET A 1 7.58 -10.59 19.10
N ARG A 2 7.76 -11.75 18.46
CA ARG A 2 8.27 -11.82 17.09
C ARG A 2 7.11 -11.62 16.12
N GLN A 3 7.28 -10.78 15.11
CA GLN A 3 6.27 -10.56 14.09
C GLN A 3 6.35 -11.69 13.05
N VAL A 4 5.21 -12.29 12.73
CA VAL A 4 5.09 -13.37 11.74
C VAL A 4 3.96 -13.03 10.77
N TYR A 5 4.25 -13.15 9.48
CA TYR A 5 3.34 -12.86 8.39
C TYR A 5 3.20 -14.06 7.47
N PHE A 6 2.04 -14.20 6.81
CA PHE A 6 1.84 -15.22 5.80
C PHE A 6 2.09 -14.67 4.39
N LEU A 7 2.94 -15.35 3.62
CA LEU A 7 3.28 -14.97 2.24
C LEU A 7 2.32 -15.64 1.24
N THR A 8 1.62 -14.83 0.44
CA THR A 8 0.67 -15.30 -0.57
C THR A 8 0.98 -14.71 -1.96
N LYS A 9 0.54 -15.42 -3.00
CA LYS A 9 0.54 -14.93 -4.38
C LYS A 9 -0.82 -14.37 -4.78
N GLY A 10 -1.85 -14.53 -3.93
CA GLY A 10 -3.16 -13.91 -4.12
C GLY A 10 -3.80 -14.23 -5.47
N GLY A 11 -3.51 -15.39 -6.05
CA GLY A 11 -4.08 -15.84 -7.32
C GLY A 11 -3.36 -15.33 -8.57
N THR A 12 -2.21 -14.64 -8.43
CA THR A 12 -1.36 -14.24 -9.57
C THR A 12 -0.68 -15.42 -10.25
N GLU A 13 -0.54 -16.53 -9.53
CA GLU A 13 0.04 -17.79 -9.97
C GLU A 13 -0.62 -18.91 -9.15
N VAL A 14 -0.87 -20.06 -9.76
CA VAL A 14 -1.57 -21.18 -9.12
C VAL A 14 -0.57 -22.15 -8.51
N PHE A 15 -0.72 -22.41 -7.21
CA PHE A 15 0.05 -23.39 -6.46
C PHE A 15 -0.82 -24.56 -6.04
N ALA A 16 -0.18 -25.70 -5.74
CA ALA A 16 -0.86 -26.86 -5.16
C ALA A 16 -1.45 -26.56 -3.76
N ASP A 17 -0.84 -25.65 -3.00
CA ASP A 17 -1.37 -25.19 -1.72
C ASP A 17 -2.44 -24.09 -1.96
N PRO A 18 -3.72 -24.37 -1.70
CA PRO A 18 -4.81 -23.43 -1.98
C PRO A 18 -4.67 -22.12 -1.19
N ARG A 19 -3.99 -22.13 -0.05
CA ARG A 19 -3.83 -20.96 0.82
C ARG A 19 -2.97 -19.87 0.19
N ARG A 20 -2.13 -20.24 -0.79
CA ARG A 20 -1.28 -19.31 -1.55
C ARG A 20 -2.02 -18.65 -2.72
N ASN A 21 -3.21 -19.14 -3.06
CA ASN A 21 -3.92 -18.83 -4.29
C ASN A 21 -5.01 -17.77 -4.12
N SER A 22 -5.33 -17.34 -2.89
CA SER A 22 -6.29 -16.25 -2.67
C SER A 22 -5.89 -15.38 -1.48
N LEU A 23 -6.36 -14.13 -1.51
CA LEU A 23 -6.21 -13.20 -0.40
C LEU A 23 -7.10 -13.61 0.78
N GLU A 24 -8.31 -14.11 0.49
CA GLU A 24 -9.26 -14.56 1.52
C GLU A 24 -8.70 -15.73 2.36
N GLU A 25 -8.13 -16.75 1.72
CA GLU A 25 -7.52 -17.88 2.43
C GLU A 25 -6.30 -17.45 3.25
N ALA A 26 -5.51 -16.49 2.73
CA ALA A 26 -4.37 -15.92 3.44
C ALA A 26 -4.81 -15.17 4.71
N VAL A 27 -5.90 -14.40 4.64
CA VAL A 27 -6.53 -13.75 5.80
C VAL A 27 -7.00 -14.78 6.81
N ARG A 28 -7.75 -15.79 6.36
CA ARG A 28 -8.31 -16.83 7.23
C ARG A 28 -7.22 -17.59 7.98
N LEU A 29 -6.14 -17.97 7.28
CA LEU A 29 -4.99 -18.61 7.92
C LEU A 29 -4.29 -17.70 8.91
N SER A 30 -4.12 -16.41 8.57
CA SER A 30 -3.44 -15.46 9.44
C SER A 30 -4.19 -15.25 10.74
N LEU A 31 -5.52 -15.13 10.68
CA LEU A 31 -6.38 -15.05 11.86
C LEU A 31 -6.32 -16.33 12.69
N ALA A 32 -6.48 -17.50 12.07
CA ALA A 32 -6.44 -18.78 12.77
C ALA A 32 -5.08 -19.06 13.45
N GLY A 33 -3.99 -18.59 12.83
CA GLY A 33 -2.63 -18.72 13.36
C GLY A 33 -2.20 -17.61 14.33
N GLY A 34 -3.05 -16.60 14.58
CA GLY A 34 -2.67 -15.43 15.39
C GLY A 34 -1.48 -14.65 14.80
N LEU A 35 -1.35 -14.63 13.47
CA LEU A 35 -0.29 -13.93 12.76
C LEU A 35 -0.53 -12.41 12.76
N GLN A 36 0.53 -11.63 12.54
CA GLN A 36 0.43 -10.16 12.46
C GLN A 36 -0.19 -9.69 11.16
N GLY A 37 -0.10 -10.47 10.08
CA GLY A 37 -0.64 -10.03 8.80
C GLY A 37 -0.26 -10.89 7.61
N VAL A 38 -0.51 -10.31 6.43
CA VAL A 38 -0.31 -10.93 5.13
C VAL A 38 0.73 -10.14 4.33
N VAL A 39 1.58 -10.87 3.61
CA VAL A 39 2.48 -10.34 2.59
C VAL A 39 1.99 -10.86 1.24
N SER A 40 1.50 -9.98 0.37
CA SER A 40 0.93 -10.36 -0.93
C SER A 40 1.76 -9.87 -2.12
N GLU A 41 1.71 -10.60 -3.23
CA GLU A 41 2.17 -10.05 -4.50
C GLU A 41 1.30 -8.84 -4.87
N VAL A 42 1.95 -7.75 -5.29
CA VAL A 42 1.32 -6.44 -5.51
C VAL A 42 0.21 -6.47 -6.56
N ARG A 43 0.34 -7.26 -7.63
CA ARG A 43 -0.69 -7.39 -8.66
C ARG A 43 -1.97 -8.00 -8.10
N ALA A 44 -1.89 -8.90 -7.12
CA ALA A 44 -3.11 -9.42 -6.47
C ALA A 44 -3.89 -8.30 -5.77
N ILE A 45 -3.19 -7.40 -5.08
CA ILE A 45 -3.79 -6.26 -4.39
C ILE A 45 -4.38 -5.25 -5.39
N LEU A 46 -3.64 -4.94 -6.46
CA LEU A 46 -4.13 -4.02 -7.48
C LEU A 46 -5.32 -4.59 -8.28
N ARG A 47 -5.40 -5.91 -8.42
CA ARG A 47 -6.54 -6.64 -9.05
C ARG A 47 -7.79 -6.63 -8.20
N GLN A 48 -7.62 -6.74 -6.89
CA GLN A 48 -8.72 -6.80 -5.93
C GLN A 48 -8.56 -5.72 -4.85
N PRO A 49 -8.76 -4.43 -5.19
CA PRO A 49 -8.64 -3.34 -4.22
C PRO A 49 -9.52 -3.51 -2.97
N SER A 50 -10.70 -4.13 -3.10
CA SER A 50 -11.61 -4.38 -1.99
C SER A 50 -10.99 -5.24 -0.89
N ALA A 51 -10.07 -6.14 -1.24
CA ALA A 51 -9.41 -7.01 -0.29
C ALA A 51 -8.54 -6.23 0.71
N VAL A 52 -8.07 -5.03 0.36
CA VAL A 52 -7.33 -4.20 1.31
C VAL A 52 -8.23 -3.81 2.48
N ALA A 53 -9.44 -3.32 2.21
CA ALA A 53 -10.39 -2.96 3.26
C ALA A 53 -10.71 -4.18 4.16
N GLU A 54 -10.98 -5.34 3.58
CA GLU A 54 -11.24 -6.59 4.31
C GLU A 54 -10.08 -6.98 5.24
N ILE A 55 -8.83 -6.90 4.75
CA ILE A 55 -7.62 -7.20 5.55
C ILE A 55 -7.47 -6.22 6.72
N LYS A 56 -7.72 -4.93 6.47
CA LYS A 56 -7.64 -3.88 7.51
C LYS A 56 -8.74 -4.04 8.55
N GLU A 57 -9.97 -4.36 8.15
CA GLU A 57 -11.09 -4.65 9.05
C GLU A 57 -10.81 -5.87 9.94
N ALA A 58 -10.14 -6.88 9.40
CA ALA A 58 -9.65 -8.04 10.16
C ALA A 58 -8.50 -7.71 11.13
N ARG A 59 -8.07 -6.44 11.23
CA ARG A 59 -6.95 -5.95 12.05
C ARG A 59 -5.62 -6.62 11.73
N LEU A 60 -5.45 -7.05 10.48
CA LEU A 60 -4.19 -7.59 9.99
C LEU A 60 -3.39 -6.49 9.29
N SER A 61 -2.07 -6.54 9.43
CA SER A 61 -1.17 -5.73 8.61
C SER A 61 -1.10 -6.28 7.19
N LEU A 62 -1.07 -5.40 6.19
CA LEU A 62 -0.87 -5.76 4.80
C LEU A 62 0.44 -5.20 4.27
N LEU A 63 1.35 -6.09 3.89
CA LEU A 63 2.56 -5.75 3.16
C LEU A 63 2.48 -6.30 1.74
N THR A 64 3.20 -5.69 0.80
CA THR A 64 3.30 -6.21 -0.57
C THR A 64 4.73 -6.46 -1.02
N TYR A 65 4.88 -7.30 -2.03
CA TYR A 65 6.13 -7.51 -2.79
C TYR A 65 5.82 -7.60 -4.28
N GLY A 66 6.85 -7.56 -5.11
CA GLY A 66 6.75 -7.78 -6.55
C GLY A 66 7.32 -6.63 -7.35
N GLN A 67 7.46 -6.81 -8.66
CA GLN A 67 8.19 -5.88 -9.51
C GLN A 67 7.58 -4.47 -9.53
N LEU A 68 6.25 -4.35 -9.38
CA LEU A 68 5.60 -3.05 -9.36
C LEU A 68 5.85 -2.25 -8.08
N ASN A 69 6.38 -2.86 -7.01
CA ASN A 69 6.79 -2.11 -5.83
C ASN A 69 8.04 -1.24 -6.07
N ASN A 70 8.76 -1.49 -7.16
CA ASN A 70 9.88 -0.66 -7.60
C ASN A 70 9.44 0.57 -8.43
N VAL A 71 8.13 0.86 -8.49
CA VAL A 71 7.55 1.99 -9.24
C VAL A 71 6.89 2.97 -8.25
N PRO A 72 7.43 4.20 -8.07
CA PRO A 72 6.93 5.18 -7.10
C PRO A 72 5.43 5.44 -7.17
N GLU A 73 4.88 5.54 -8.38
CA GLU A 73 3.46 5.78 -8.64
C GLU A 73 2.59 4.66 -8.08
N VAL A 74 3.02 3.41 -8.25
CA VAL A 74 2.30 2.23 -7.78
C VAL A 74 2.39 2.14 -6.26
N VAL A 75 3.53 2.47 -5.67
CA VAL A 75 3.68 2.56 -4.20
C VAL A 75 2.77 3.65 -3.63
N TYR A 76 2.64 4.79 -4.32
CA TYR A 76 1.70 5.84 -3.91
C TYR A 76 0.25 5.38 -3.97
N VAL A 77 -0.16 4.69 -5.03
CA VAL A 77 -1.52 4.10 -5.13
C VAL A 77 -1.75 3.10 -3.99
N GLN A 78 -0.79 2.23 -3.70
CA GLN A 78 -0.87 1.29 -2.58
C GLN A 78 -1.01 2.00 -1.22
N HIS A 79 -0.27 3.09 -1.02
CA HIS A 79 -0.40 3.93 0.17
C HIS A 79 -1.83 4.49 0.31
N LEU A 80 -2.40 5.04 -0.76
CA LEU A 80 -3.78 5.52 -0.77
C LEU A 80 -4.81 4.41 -0.51
N MET A 81 -4.53 3.18 -0.94
CA MET A 81 -5.38 2.01 -0.69
C MET A 81 -5.31 1.53 0.78
N GLY A 82 -4.31 1.95 1.55
CA GLY A 82 -4.12 1.55 2.94
C GLY A 82 -3.19 0.36 3.15
N VAL A 83 -2.31 0.07 2.18
CA VAL A 83 -1.21 -0.89 2.35
C VAL A 83 -0.21 -0.35 3.38
N ASP A 84 0.19 -1.18 4.34
CA ASP A 84 1.03 -0.77 5.48
C ASP A 84 2.52 -0.70 5.14
N GLY A 85 2.97 -1.39 4.09
CA GLY A 85 4.37 -1.34 3.66
C GLY A 85 4.65 -2.13 2.39
N VAL A 86 5.79 -1.83 1.78
CA VAL A 86 6.22 -2.41 0.51
C VAL A 86 7.63 -3.01 0.64
N ILE A 87 7.82 -4.19 0.08
CA ILE A 87 9.13 -4.83 -0.10
C ILE A 87 9.62 -4.47 -1.51
N VAL A 88 10.84 -3.94 -1.59
CA VAL A 88 11.41 -3.33 -2.80
C VAL A 88 12.85 -3.77 -3.02
N ASP A 89 13.27 -3.76 -4.28
CA ASP A 89 14.67 -3.92 -4.68
C ASP A 89 15.34 -2.53 -4.78
N GLN A 90 14.62 -1.54 -5.30
CA GLN A 90 15.08 -0.15 -5.49
C GLN A 90 14.90 0.69 -4.22
N VAL A 91 15.56 0.28 -3.13
CA VAL A 91 15.36 0.85 -1.78
C VAL A 91 15.49 2.37 -1.75
N ARG A 92 16.54 2.93 -2.38
CA ARG A 92 16.79 4.37 -2.35
C ARG A 92 15.68 5.17 -3.03
N GLU A 93 15.33 4.79 -4.26
CA GLU A 93 14.31 5.48 -5.05
C GLU A 93 12.96 5.47 -4.34
N ILE A 94 12.54 4.30 -3.83
CA ILE A 94 11.25 4.19 -3.16
C ILE A 94 11.26 4.89 -1.79
N ALA A 95 12.37 4.86 -1.05
CA ALA A 95 12.46 5.59 0.22
C ALA A 95 12.36 7.12 0.02
N GLU A 96 13.00 7.65 -1.03
CA GLU A 96 12.89 9.06 -1.40
C GLU A 96 11.44 9.42 -1.79
N ALA A 97 10.79 8.58 -2.61
CA ALA A 97 9.38 8.76 -2.99
C ALA A 97 8.43 8.73 -1.79
N VAL A 98 8.55 7.72 -0.91
CA VAL A 98 7.72 7.58 0.30
C VAL A 98 7.90 8.78 1.22
N SER A 99 9.14 9.25 1.39
CA SER A 99 9.42 10.47 2.16
C SER A 99 8.70 11.69 1.58
N ALA A 100 8.67 11.83 0.25
CA ALA A 100 7.98 12.93 -0.41
C ALA A 100 6.45 12.89 -0.22
N PHE A 101 5.85 11.70 -0.09
CA PHE A 101 4.41 11.55 0.19
C PHE A 101 4.02 12.08 1.58
N MET A 102 4.92 11.91 2.56
CA MET A 102 4.63 12.15 3.98
C MET A 102 4.91 13.58 4.45
N VAL A 103 5.60 14.41 3.68
CA VAL A 103 5.92 15.79 4.08
C VAL A 103 4.71 16.69 3.84
N ALA A 104 3.93 16.96 4.90
CA ALA A 104 2.99 18.08 4.93
C ALA A 104 3.73 19.40 4.59
N PRO A 105 3.11 20.36 3.87
CA PRO A 105 3.72 21.65 3.71
C PRO A 105 3.87 22.28 5.10
N LYS A 106 5.09 22.69 5.48
CA LYS A 106 5.25 23.68 6.54
C LYS A 106 4.50 24.91 6.05
N LEU A 107 3.34 25.19 6.64
CA LEU A 107 2.75 26.52 6.54
C LEU A 107 3.86 27.50 6.96
N GLY A 108 4.07 28.52 6.13
CA GLY A 108 5.23 29.41 6.20
C GLY A 108 5.56 29.85 7.62
N SER A 109 6.84 29.79 7.95
CA SER A 109 7.39 30.61 9.01
C SER A 109 7.27 32.07 8.58
N GLU A 110 6.17 32.71 8.91
CA GLU A 110 6.07 34.16 9.03
C GLU A 110 5.42 34.49 10.37
N ASP A 111 6.04 35.45 11.05
CA ASP A 111 5.81 35.85 12.43
C ASP A 111 4.37 36.23 12.78
N GLY A 112 3.93 35.85 13.99
CA GLY A 112 3.09 36.71 14.82
C GLY A 112 1.59 36.39 14.94
N ARG A 113 1.20 36.20 16.22
CA ARG A 113 -0.11 36.42 16.88
C ARG A 113 -1.04 35.22 17.10
N GLU A 114 -1.42 35.14 18.37
CA GLU A 114 -2.32 34.23 19.05
C GLU A 114 -3.75 34.31 18.51
N GLY A 115 -4.44 33.16 18.51
CA GLY A 115 -5.87 33.06 18.23
C GLY A 115 -6.29 31.59 18.12
N GLU A 116 -6.87 31.06 19.20
CA GLU A 116 -7.41 29.70 19.30
C GLU A 116 -8.48 29.42 18.23
N LYS A 117 -8.31 28.33 17.49
CA LYS A 117 -9.42 27.55 16.93
C LYS A 117 -8.97 26.11 16.69
N LEU A 118 -9.56 25.18 17.44
CA LEU A 118 -9.51 23.76 17.14
C LEU A 118 -10.28 23.51 15.83
N GLU A 119 -9.57 23.35 14.73
CA GLU A 119 -10.12 22.73 13.52
C GLU A 119 -9.43 21.39 13.28
N LYS A 120 -10.27 20.35 13.16
CA LYS A 120 -9.90 18.95 12.94
C LYS A 120 -8.90 18.85 11.79
N THR A 121 -7.65 18.55 12.12
CA THR A 121 -6.60 18.34 11.13
C THR A 121 -6.75 16.96 10.53
N GLU A 122 -7.63 16.83 9.53
CA GLU A 122 -7.51 15.73 8.57
C GLU A 122 -6.17 15.92 7.86
N ALA A 123 -5.25 14.97 8.05
CA ALA A 123 -3.93 15.02 7.44
C ALA A 123 -4.10 15.05 5.91
N LEU A 124 -3.90 16.22 5.32
CA LEU A 124 -3.98 16.42 3.88
C LEU A 124 -2.76 15.71 3.26
N VAL A 125 -2.92 14.44 2.89
CA VAL A 125 -1.95 13.70 2.09
C VAL A 125 -1.63 14.57 0.87
N ARG A 126 -0.38 15.03 0.73
CA ARG A 126 0.00 15.75 -0.49
C ARG A 126 -0.11 14.76 -1.65
N THR A 127 -0.87 15.13 -2.68
CA THR A 127 -0.81 14.45 -3.97
C THR A 127 0.54 14.79 -4.61
N PRO A 128 1.46 13.82 -4.79
CA PRO A 128 2.68 14.06 -5.54
C PRO A 128 2.32 14.43 -6.98
N SER A 129 3.09 15.35 -7.56
CA SER A 129 2.89 15.74 -8.96
C SER A 129 3.54 14.70 -9.87
N PHE A 130 2.75 13.78 -10.39
CA PHE A 130 3.21 12.83 -11.40
C PHE A 130 3.28 13.48 -12.78
N SER A 131 4.27 13.09 -13.58
CA SER A 131 4.36 13.46 -14.98
C SER A 131 3.21 12.85 -15.79
N GLN A 132 2.90 13.44 -16.95
CA GLN A 132 1.87 12.89 -17.83
C GLN A 132 2.17 11.45 -18.28
N ARG A 133 3.45 11.08 -18.36
CA ARG A 133 3.89 9.72 -18.71
C ARG A 133 3.56 8.74 -17.58
N GLU A 134 3.81 9.13 -16.35
CA GLU A 134 3.52 8.34 -15.14
C GLU A 134 2.02 8.13 -14.94
N ILE A 135 1.23 9.19 -15.12
CA ILE A 135 -0.24 9.08 -15.09
C ILE A 135 -0.73 8.15 -16.20
N SER A 136 -0.21 8.31 -17.43
CA SER A 136 -0.56 7.43 -18.54
C SER A 136 -0.18 5.97 -18.28
N PHE A 137 0.95 5.73 -17.61
CA PHE A 137 1.36 4.40 -17.19
C PHE A 137 0.35 3.79 -16.22
N LEU A 138 -0.04 4.50 -15.15
CA LEU A 138 -1.04 4.01 -14.20
C LEU A 138 -2.38 3.67 -14.88
N LEU A 139 -2.85 4.53 -15.78
CA LEU A 139 -4.09 4.32 -16.52
C LEU A 139 -4.04 3.09 -17.44
N ARG A 140 -2.86 2.77 -18.00
CA ARG A 140 -2.66 1.57 -18.82
C ARG A 140 -2.45 0.31 -17.99
N LEU A 141 -1.94 0.46 -16.77
CA LEU A 141 -1.66 -0.66 -15.87
C LEU A 141 -2.95 -1.30 -15.34
N ILE A 142 -3.93 -0.50 -14.94
CA ILE A 142 -5.19 -1.00 -14.33
C ILE A 142 -5.89 -2.04 -15.23
N PRO A 143 -6.14 -1.80 -16.54
CA PRO A 143 -6.77 -2.79 -17.40
C PRO A 143 -5.99 -4.08 -17.60
N GLN A 144 -4.65 -4.03 -17.55
CA GLN A 144 -3.79 -5.22 -17.71
C GLN A 144 -3.81 -6.12 -16.48
N LEU A 145 -4.17 -5.56 -15.33
CA LEU A 145 -4.25 -6.31 -14.10
C LEU A 145 -5.54 -7.12 -14.04
N VAL A 146 -6.66 -6.66 -14.60
CA VAL A 146 -7.95 -7.39 -14.55
C VAL A 146 -7.96 -8.66 -15.43
N GLN A 147 -6.93 -8.88 -16.26
CA GLN A 147 -6.76 -10.07 -17.10
C GLN A 147 -5.99 -11.21 -16.43
#